data_AF-A0A2G4GE17-F1
#
_entry.id   AF-A0A2G4GE17-F1
#
_cell.length_a   1.000
_cell.length_b   1.000
_cell.length_c   1.000
_cell.angle_alpha   90.00
_cell.angle_beta   90.00
_cell.angle_gamma   90.00
#
_symmetry.space_group_name_H-M   'P 1'
#
loop_
_entity.id
_entity.type
_entity.pdbx_description
1 polymer ?
#
loop_
_entity_poly.entity_id
_entity_poly.type
_entity_poly.pdbx_seq_one_letter_code
_entity_poly.pdbx_strand_id
1 'polypeptide(L)'
;MSTSLRASDITVSFGPAVMLDHVSLTVEPGECWGVVGPNGVGKSTLLRTLAGLIAPDSGQIIVTPHGAMVGYLSQEPERRADESVRAYLARRTGVTAASDALDATTAAMAAGEDDAGDAYSVALDTWLALGGADLDARIGKAWDELGLKVALLERPMSVLSGGEAARAGLAALILSRFDVYLLDEPTNDLDLDGLARLENFVTSITGSIVLVSHDRTFLERTITHVVELDEFKHTASTFAGGWTAYLTEREVARKQAWTDFEEYDSKRSDLAGRSQREREWATQGVSKAKKKPNDGDKIQRNLKMNSSEQLAGKAARTDRQMERLVKVEKPREAWELRLEIPLAARGGDVVARLAGAEVDYDSFHLGPIELQVSFGDRIAIVGHNGSGKST
;
A
#
# COMPACT_ATOMS: atom_id res chain seq x y z
N MET A 1 20.05 13.74 -13.25
CA MET A 1 19.20 14.93 -13.50
C MET A 1 18.05 14.89 -12.51
N SER A 2 17.39 16.02 -12.27
CA SER A 2 16.25 16.11 -11.36
C SER A 2 15.00 15.61 -12.09
N THR A 3 14.53 14.40 -11.79
CA THR A 3 13.37 13.80 -12.48
C THR A 3 12.12 13.88 -11.63
N SER A 4 11.00 14.31 -12.22
CA SER A 4 9.68 14.29 -11.59
C SER A 4 8.68 13.46 -12.39
N LEU A 5 7.76 12.82 -11.68
CA LEU A 5 6.66 12.04 -12.26
C LEU A 5 5.34 12.61 -11.77
N ARG A 6 4.51 13.08 -12.70
CA ARG A 6 3.20 13.66 -12.39
C ARG A 6 2.08 12.82 -13.01
N ALA A 7 1.19 12.32 -12.16
CA ALA A 7 -0.07 11.72 -12.53
C ALA A 7 -1.20 12.71 -12.24
N SER A 8 -2.00 13.05 -13.26
CA SER A 8 -3.11 14.00 -13.12
C SER A 8 -4.41 13.35 -13.54
N ASP A 9 -5.37 13.32 -12.62
CA ASP A 9 -6.76 12.90 -12.84
C ASP A 9 -6.90 11.47 -13.42
N ILE A 10 -6.09 10.55 -12.88
CA ILE A 10 -6.00 9.17 -13.37
C ILE A 10 -7.21 8.37 -12.94
N THR A 11 -7.91 7.81 -13.93
CA THR A 11 -8.96 6.81 -13.72
C THR A 11 -8.59 5.52 -14.42
N VAL A 12 -8.76 4.39 -13.74
CA VAL A 12 -8.47 3.06 -14.27
C VAL A 12 -9.58 2.10 -13.85
N SER A 13 -10.17 1.43 -14.83
CA SER A 13 -11.26 0.48 -14.65
C SER A 13 -10.97 -0.84 -15.34
N PHE A 14 -11.40 -1.95 -14.73
CA PHE A 14 -11.40 -3.27 -15.34
C PHE A 14 -12.84 -3.76 -15.50
N GLY A 15 -13.39 -3.61 -16.70
CA GLY A 15 -14.80 -3.88 -16.96
C GLY A 15 -15.69 -2.95 -16.11
N PRO A 16 -16.60 -3.48 -15.28
CA PRO A 16 -17.45 -2.64 -14.42
C PRO A 16 -16.77 -2.19 -13.12
N ALA A 17 -15.58 -2.69 -12.80
CA ALA A 17 -14.89 -2.40 -11.55
C ALA A 17 -13.91 -1.23 -11.71
N VAL A 18 -14.16 -0.13 -11.01
CA VAL A 18 -13.23 1.00 -10.91
C VAL A 18 -12.14 0.64 -9.90
N MET A 19 -10.88 0.79 -10.29
CA MET A 19 -9.72 0.54 -9.42
C MET A 19 -9.13 1.83 -8.90
N LEU A 20 -9.06 2.86 -9.75
CA LEU A 20 -8.58 4.20 -9.43
C LEU A 20 -9.60 5.19 -9.99
N ASP A 21 -10.00 6.17 -9.17
CA ASP A 21 -10.96 7.21 -9.53
C ASP A 21 -10.35 8.59 -9.28
N HIS A 22 -10.11 9.36 -10.35
CA HIS A 22 -9.58 10.72 -10.29
C HIS A 22 -8.30 10.90 -9.44
N VAL A 23 -7.40 9.92 -9.49
CA VAL A 23 -6.17 9.89 -8.69
C VAL A 23 -5.13 10.86 -9.25
N SER A 24 -4.65 11.77 -8.40
CA SER A 24 -3.60 12.72 -8.75
C SER A 24 -2.47 12.67 -7.74
N LEU A 25 -1.22 12.60 -8.21
CA LEU A 25 -0.03 12.70 -7.38
C LEU A 25 1.15 13.24 -8.20
N THR A 26 2.09 13.89 -7.52
CA THR A 26 3.34 14.37 -8.13
C THR A 26 4.48 13.89 -7.26
N VAL A 27 5.36 13.09 -7.85
CA VAL A 27 6.57 12.58 -7.23
C VAL A 27 7.70 13.50 -7.66
N GLU A 28 8.25 14.24 -6.71
CA GLU A 28 9.39 15.12 -6.94
C GLU A 28 10.73 14.37 -6.74
N PRO A 29 11.82 14.88 -7.33
CA PRO A 29 13.15 14.28 -7.24
C PRO A 29 13.59 14.06 -5.78
N GLY A 30 14.07 12.85 -5.49
CA GLY A 30 14.54 12.46 -4.16
C GLY A 30 13.43 12.15 -3.15
N GLU A 31 12.16 12.25 -3.54
CA GLU A 31 11.06 11.81 -2.68
C GLU A 31 10.90 10.29 -2.70
N CYS A 32 10.61 9.73 -1.54
CA CYS A 32 10.21 8.35 -1.36
C CYS A 32 8.74 8.31 -0.90
N TRP A 33 7.86 7.75 -1.74
CA TRP A 33 6.42 7.67 -1.54
C TRP A 33 6.01 6.24 -1.16
N GLY A 34 5.36 6.09 -0.02
CA GLY A 34 4.70 4.85 0.38
C GLY A 34 3.25 4.81 -0.08
N VAL A 35 2.88 3.81 -0.87
CA VAL A 35 1.49 3.56 -1.29
C VAL A 35 0.82 2.63 -0.28
N VAL A 36 -0.25 3.13 0.36
CA VAL A 36 -0.94 2.42 1.44
C VAL A 36 -2.41 2.23 1.12
N GLY A 37 -2.98 1.15 1.64
CA GLY A 37 -4.39 0.84 1.51
C GLY A 37 -4.66 -0.66 1.62
N PRO A 38 -5.92 -1.07 1.76
CA PRO A 38 -6.30 -2.48 1.85
C PRO A 38 -5.86 -3.32 0.65
N ASN A 39 -5.91 -4.64 0.79
CA ASN A 39 -5.60 -5.52 -0.33
C ASN A 39 -6.72 -5.47 -1.36
N GLY A 40 -6.35 -5.39 -2.65
CA GLY A 40 -7.31 -5.26 -3.74
C GLY A 40 -7.74 -3.83 -4.07
N VAL A 41 -7.30 -2.80 -3.32
CA VAL A 41 -7.67 -1.39 -3.58
C VAL A 41 -7.04 -0.79 -4.84
N GLY A 42 -6.11 -1.49 -5.50
CA GLY A 42 -5.44 -1.00 -6.70
C GLY A 42 -4.02 -0.45 -6.51
N LYS A 43 -3.32 -0.79 -5.41
CA LYS A 43 -1.91 -0.39 -5.17
C LYS A 43 -0.99 -0.77 -6.35
N SER A 44 -0.98 -2.05 -6.72
CA SER A 44 -0.21 -2.53 -7.88
C SER A 44 -0.73 -1.96 -9.20
N THR A 45 -2.04 -1.70 -9.30
CA THR A 45 -2.63 -1.04 -10.47
C THR A 45 -2.08 0.37 -10.63
N LEU A 46 -1.97 1.14 -9.54
CA LEU A 46 -1.35 2.46 -9.54
C LEU A 46 0.08 2.38 -10.04
N LEU A 47 0.93 1.54 -9.45
CA LEU A 47 2.33 1.41 -9.87
C LEU A 47 2.45 1.02 -11.35
N ARG A 48 1.68 0.03 -11.82
CA ARG A 48 1.68 -0.37 -13.24
C ARG A 48 1.20 0.74 -14.17
N THR A 49 0.25 1.55 -13.73
CA THR A 49 -0.23 2.70 -14.50
C THR A 49 0.87 3.77 -14.58
N LEU A 50 1.51 4.12 -13.45
CA LEU A 50 2.66 5.04 -13.42
C LEU A 50 3.84 4.55 -14.27
N ALA A 51 4.03 3.24 -14.38
CA ALA A 51 5.03 2.60 -15.22
C ALA A 51 4.71 2.61 -16.72
N GLY A 52 3.49 3.03 -17.11
CA GLY A 52 2.99 2.93 -18.48
C GLY A 52 2.62 1.51 -18.93
N LEU A 53 2.58 0.54 -18.01
CA LEU A 53 2.18 -0.85 -18.31
C LEU A 53 0.66 -1.01 -18.44
N ILE A 54 -0.10 -0.10 -17.84
CA ILE A 54 -1.55 0.00 -17.98
C ILE A 54 -1.85 1.43 -18.44
N ALA A 55 -2.55 1.55 -19.56
CA ALA A 55 -3.06 2.85 -20.00
C ALA A 55 -4.27 3.24 -19.15
N PRO A 56 -4.33 4.48 -18.63
CA PRO A 56 -5.50 4.94 -17.91
C PRO A 56 -6.68 5.21 -18.85
N ASP A 57 -7.90 5.09 -18.34
CA ASP A 57 -9.13 5.42 -19.07
C ASP A 57 -9.26 6.94 -19.27
N SER A 58 -8.82 7.71 -18.28
CA SER A 58 -8.73 9.17 -18.32
C SER A 58 -7.57 9.69 -17.50
N GLY A 59 -7.21 10.95 -17.74
CA GLY A 59 -6.06 11.60 -17.11
C GLY A 59 -4.77 11.41 -17.92
N GLN A 60 -3.65 11.84 -17.35
CA GLN A 60 -2.35 11.77 -18.00
C GLN A 60 -1.21 11.57 -17.01
N ILE A 61 -0.18 10.87 -17.47
CA ILE A 61 1.09 10.71 -16.76
C ILE A 61 2.17 11.43 -17.55
N ILE A 62 2.91 12.30 -16.88
CA ILE A 62 4.02 13.07 -17.46
C ILE A 62 5.25 12.80 -16.63
N VAL A 63 6.33 12.40 -17.30
CA VAL A 63 7.66 12.26 -16.70
C VAL A 63 8.56 13.36 -17.27
N THR A 64 9.22 14.11 -16.40
CA THR A 64 10.09 15.24 -16.77
C THR A 64 11.49 15.00 -16.21
N PRO A 65 12.57 15.13 -17.01
CA PRO A 65 12.58 15.43 -18.44
C PRO A 65 12.02 14.27 -19.30
N HIS A 66 11.62 14.58 -20.53
CA HIS A 66 11.26 13.55 -21.50
C HIS A 66 12.43 12.58 -21.70
N GLY A 67 12.12 11.28 -21.72
CA GLY A 67 13.12 10.21 -21.84
C GLY A 67 13.72 9.74 -20.51
N ALA A 68 13.32 10.31 -19.37
CA ALA A 68 13.70 9.75 -18.07
C ALA A 68 13.12 8.34 -17.87
N MET A 69 13.91 7.47 -17.25
CA MET A 69 13.65 6.05 -17.15
C MET A 69 12.81 5.73 -15.90
N VAL A 70 11.64 5.14 -16.12
CA VAL A 70 10.76 4.66 -15.04
C VAL A 70 10.87 3.14 -14.95
N GLY A 71 11.40 2.65 -13.83
CA GLY A 71 11.59 1.22 -13.59
C GLY A 71 10.49 0.65 -12.70
N TYR A 72 9.69 -0.27 -13.22
CA TYR A 72 8.75 -1.07 -12.42
C TYR A 72 9.36 -2.40 -12.02
N LEU A 73 9.59 -2.58 -10.72
CA LEU A 73 10.15 -3.79 -10.13
C LEU A 73 9.09 -4.45 -9.25
N SER A 74 8.39 -5.43 -9.80
CA SER A 74 7.53 -6.32 -9.04
C SER A 74 8.25 -7.61 -8.66
N GLN A 75 7.72 -8.27 -7.64
CA GLN A 75 8.05 -9.67 -7.38
C GLN A 75 7.57 -10.53 -8.56
N GLU A 76 8.43 -11.42 -9.06
CA GLU A 76 8.06 -12.44 -10.06
C GLU A 76 7.95 -13.79 -9.33
N PRO A 77 6.73 -14.22 -8.93
CA PRO A 77 6.56 -15.49 -8.21
C PRO A 77 6.88 -16.70 -9.10
N GLU A 78 6.62 -16.61 -10.40
CA GLU A 78 6.97 -17.65 -11.36
C GLU A 78 8.32 -17.35 -12.02
N ARG A 79 9.29 -18.25 -11.80
CA ARG A 79 10.64 -18.15 -12.34
C ARG A 79 10.67 -18.77 -13.73
N ARG A 80 11.23 -18.03 -14.70
CA ARG A 80 11.42 -18.54 -16.06
C ARG A 80 12.45 -19.67 -16.05
N ALA A 81 12.02 -20.86 -16.45
CA ALA A 81 12.86 -22.06 -16.40
C ALA A 81 14.11 -21.99 -17.30
N ASP A 82 14.02 -21.23 -18.40
CA ASP A 82 15.08 -21.13 -19.41
C ASP A 82 15.90 -19.83 -19.31
N GLU A 83 15.67 -19.02 -18.27
CA GLU A 83 16.38 -17.77 -18.04
C GLU A 83 17.53 -17.99 -17.05
N SER A 84 18.77 -17.72 -17.47
CA SER A 84 19.90 -17.70 -16.55
C SER A 84 19.78 -16.52 -15.59
N VAL A 85 20.40 -16.63 -14.42
CA VAL A 85 20.44 -15.53 -13.45
C VAL A 85 21.04 -14.26 -14.07
N ARG A 86 22.10 -14.36 -14.87
CA ARG A 86 22.68 -13.21 -15.59
C ARG A 86 21.66 -12.56 -16.53
N ALA A 87 20.94 -13.36 -17.32
CA ALA A 87 19.93 -12.86 -18.23
C ALA A 87 18.77 -12.19 -17.47
N TYR A 88 18.36 -12.76 -16.34
CA TYR A 88 17.39 -12.16 -15.43
C TYR A 88 17.84 -10.77 -14.96
N LEU A 89 19.08 -10.62 -14.49
CA LEU A 89 19.62 -9.32 -14.05
C LEU A 89 19.64 -8.30 -15.19
N ALA A 90 20.10 -8.69 -16.39
CA ALA A 90 20.14 -7.82 -17.56
C ALA A 90 18.73 -7.38 -18.02
N ARG A 91 17.75 -8.29 -17.96
CA ARG A 91 16.36 -7.97 -18.28
C ARG A 91 15.75 -7.00 -17.28
N ARG A 92 15.92 -7.28 -15.99
CA ARG A 92 15.32 -6.49 -14.89
C ARG A 92 15.90 -5.08 -14.76
N THR A 93 17.13 -4.88 -15.21
CA THR A 93 17.76 -3.56 -15.29
C THR A 93 17.37 -2.78 -16.55
N GLY A 94 16.60 -3.38 -17.46
CA GLY A 94 16.22 -2.79 -18.75
C GLY A 94 17.31 -2.87 -19.82
N VAL A 95 18.53 -3.30 -19.46
CA VAL A 95 19.67 -3.35 -20.38
C VAL A 95 19.43 -4.29 -21.55
N THR A 96 18.77 -5.44 -21.34
CA THR A 96 18.44 -6.34 -22.47
C THR A 96 17.60 -5.63 -23.53
N ALA A 97 16.52 -4.97 -23.15
CA ALA A 97 15.66 -4.26 -24.10
C ALA A 97 16.39 -3.09 -24.77
N ALA A 98 17.27 -2.39 -24.04
CA ALA A 98 18.09 -1.32 -24.59
C ALA A 98 19.14 -1.83 -25.58
N SER A 99 19.77 -2.99 -25.30
CA SER A 99 20.68 -3.66 -26.23
C SER A 99 19.96 -4.08 -27.51
N ASP A 100 18.79 -4.71 -27.40
CA ASP A 100 17.98 -5.12 -28.55
C ASP A 100 17.58 -3.91 -29.42
N ALA A 101 17.20 -2.79 -28.80
CA ALA A 101 16.88 -1.55 -29.51
C ALA A 101 18.11 -0.92 -30.19
N LEU A 102 19.26 -0.95 -29.53
CA LEU A 102 20.52 -0.48 -30.09
C LEU A 102 20.95 -1.33 -31.30
N ASP A 103 20.84 -2.65 -31.21
CA ASP A 103 21.16 -3.55 -32.32
C ASP A 103 20.21 -3.34 -33.51
N ALA A 104 18.91 -3.20 -33.25
CA ALA A 104 17.90 -2.95 -34.29
C ALA A 104 18.16 -1.61 -35.02
N THR A 105 18.42 -0.54 -34.28
CA THR A 105 18.71 0.79 -34.86
C THR A 105 20.06 0.82 -35.58
N THR A 106 21.05 0.06 -35.11
CA THR A 106 22.33 -0.13 -35.82
C THR A 106 22.10 -0.81 -37.17
N ALA A 107 21.25 -1.84 -37.22
CA ALA A 107 20.92 -2.54 -38.46
C ALA A 107 20.16 -1.63 -39.45
N ALA A 108 19.18 -0.85 -38.97
CA ALA A 108 18.44 0.12 -39.79
C ALA A 108 19.35 1.21 -40.37
N MET A 109 20.29 1.72 -39.56
CA MET A 109 21.29 2.70 -40.00
C MET A 109 22.22 2.12 -41.07
N ALA A 110 22.63 0.86 -40.92
CA ALA A 110 23.43 0.16 -41.94
C ALA A 110 22.63 -0.09 -43.23
N ALA A 111 21.31 -0.25 -43.14
CA ALA A 111 20.41 -0.41 -44.29
C ALA A 111 20.08 0.92 -45.00
N GLY A 112 20.44 2.07 -44.41
CA GLY A 112 20.20 3.40 -44.99
C GLY A 112 18.75 3.85 -44.88
N GLU A 113 18.02 3.39 -43.86
CA GLU A 113 16.66 3.85 -43.57
C GLU A 113 16.64 5.31 -43.12
N ASP A 114 15.57 6.03 -43.46
CA ASP A 114 15.36 7.42 -43.05
C ASP A 114 15.26 7.51 -41.50
N ASP A 115 15.78 8.59 -40.91
CA ASP A 115 15.81 8.86 -39.46
C ASP A 115 16.56 7.81 -38.58
N ALA A 116 17.19 6.81 -39.17
CA ALA A 116 17.88 5.74 -38.42
C ALA A 116 19.07 6.24 -37.58
N GLY A 117 19.73 7.32 -38.01
CA GLY A 117 20.81 7.95 -37.24
C GLY A 117 20.33 8.54 -35.91
N ASP A 118 19.21 9.27 -35.93
CA ASP A 118 18.62 9.87 -34.72
C ASP A 118 18.10 8.78 -33.78
N ALA A 119 17.43 7.75 -34.33
CA ALA A 119 16.97 6.60 -33.57
C ALA A 119 18.13 5.84 -32.88
N TYR A 120 19.26 5.65 -33.60
CA TYR A 120 20.47 5.05 -33.04
C TYR A 120 21.04 5.87 -31.89
N SER A 121 21.13 7.21 -32.05
CA SER A 121 21.61 8.08 -30.97
C SER A 121 20.76 7.96 -29.70
N VAL A 122 19.43 7.96 -29.83
CA VAL A 122 18.52 7.79 -28.68
C VAL A 122 18.68 6.41 -28.03
N ALA A 123 18.81 5.34 -28.83
CA ALA A 123 19.01 3.99 -28.32
C ALA A 123 20.35 3.84 -27.58
N LEU A 124 21.42 4.43 -28.14
CA LEU A 124 22.75 4.42 -27.53
C LEU A 124 22.77 5.19 -26.20
N ASP A 125 22.17 6.39 -26.16
CA ASP A 125 22.06 7.19 -24.95
C ASP A 125 21.29 6.44 -23.85
N THR A 126 20.19 5.78 -24.22
CA THR A 126 19.40 4.93 -23.32
C THR A 126 20.23 3.76 -22.76
N TRP A 127 20.93 3.03 -23.63
CA TRP A 127 21.76 1.89 -23.24
C TRP A 127 22.91 2.32 -22.32
N LEU A 128 23.56 3.45 -22.60
CA LEU A 128 24.60 4.02 -21.75
C LEU A 128 24.04 4.48 -20.39
N ALA A 129 22.89 5.15 -20.37
CA ALA A 129 22.23 5.61 -19.15
C ALA A 129 21.88 4.45 -18.21
N LEU A 130 21.38 3.34 -18.76
CA LEU A 130 21.09 2.12 -18.00
C LEU A 130 22.35 1.36 -17.55
N GLY A 131 23.53 1.75 -18.02
CA GLY A 131 24.80 1.11 -17.68
C GLY A 131 25.07 -0.18 -18.45
N GLY A 132 24.59 -0.29 -19.70
CA GLY A 132 24.83 -1.47 -20.52
C GLY A 132 26.32 -1.77 -20.74
N ALA A 133 27.16 -0.74 -20.81
CA ALA A 133 28.61 -0.88 -21.01
C ALA A 133 29.36 -1.48 -19.80
N ASP A 134 28.86 -1.29 -18.57
CA ASP A 134 29.53 -1.71 -17.33
C ASP A 134 28.73 -2.75 -16.52
N LEU A 135 27.59 -3.22 -17.04
CA LEU A 135 26.68 -4.11 -16.32
C LEU A 135 27.38 -5.39 -15.83
N ASP A 136 28.11 -6.10 -16.69
CA ASP A 136 28.76 -7.37 -16.31
C ASP A 136 29.79 -7.21 -15.20
N ALA A 137 30.57 -6.12 -15.24
CA ALA A 137 31.54 -5.81 -14.18
C ALA A 137 30.83 -5.49 -12.85
N ARG A 138 29.70 -4.78 -12.91
CA ARG A 138 28.90 -4.45 -11.73
C ARG A 138 28.17 -5.65 -11.15
N ILE A 139 27.71 -6.58 -11.99
CA ILE A 139 27.09 -7.84 -11.55
C ILE A 139 28.02 -8.55 -10.58
N GLY A 140 29.29 -8.74 -10.93
CA GLY A 140 30.24 -9.44 -10.06
C GLY A 140 30.34 -8.82 -8.66
N LYS A 141 30.44 -7.49 -8.57
CA LYS A 141 30.52 -6.77 -7.29
C LYS A 141 29.22 -6.89 -6.48
N ALA A 142 28.07 -6.62 -7.10
CA ALA A 142 26.77 -6.69 -6.42
C ALA A 142 26.47 -8.12 -5.94
N TRP A 143 26.88 -9.13 -6.71
CA TRP A 143 26.69 -10.54 -6.38
C TRP A 143 27.50 -10.96 -5.14
N ASP A 144 28.76 -10.52 -5.07
CA ASP A 144 29.65 -10.77 -3.93
C ASP A 144 29.17 -10.05 -2.67
N GLU A 145 28.75 -8.79 -2.79
CA GLU A 145 28.19 -8.01 -1.67
C GLU A 145 26.93 -8.65 -1.07
N LEU A 146 26.17 -9.40 -1.88
CA LEU A 146 24.99 -10.15 -1.46
C LEU A 146 25.30 -11.58 -0.98
N GLY A 147 26.57 -11.97 -0.93
CA GLY A 147 27.01 -13.28 -0.46
C GLY A 147 26.56 -14.45 -1.36
N LEU A 148 26.30 -14.19 -2.64
CA LEU A 148 25.85 -15.21 -3.58
C LEU A 148 27.05 -15.83 -4.31
N LYS A 149 26.99 -17.14 -4.55
CA LYS A 149 28.05 -17.86 -5.27
C LYS A 149 28.05 -17.47 -6.74
N VAL A 150 29.20 -17.07 -7.27
CA VAL A 150 29.37 -16.69 -8.70
C VAL A 150 28.94 -17.81 -9.65
N ALA A 151 29.11 -19.08 -9.26
CA ALA A 151 28.68 -20.24 -10.03
C ALA A 151 27.17 -20.27 -10.32
N LEU A 152 26.34 -19.51 -9.59
CA LEU A 152 24.90 -19.41 -9.82
C LEU A 152 24.53 -18.49 -10.98
N LEU A 153 25.41 -17.56 -11.41
CA LEU A 153 25.09 -16.56 -12.44
C LEU A 153 24.69 -17.18 -13.79
N GLU A 154 25.32 -18.30 -14.16
CA GLU A 154 25.04 -19.00 -15.42
C GLU A 154 23.98 -20.11 -15.25
N ARG A 155 23.44 -20.29 -14.03
CA ARG A 155 22.43 -21.31 -13.76
C ARG A 155 21.04 -20.75 -14.06
N PRO A 156 20.07 -21.61 -14.38
CA PRO A 156 18.67 -21.20 -14.50
C PRO A 156 18.14 -20.63 -13.19
N MET A 157 17.27 -19.61 -13.28
CA MET A 157 16.58 -19.01 -12.12
C MET A 157 15.78 -20.04 -11.31
N SER A 158 15.28 -21.09 -11.95
CA SER A 158 14.54 -22.19 -11.31
C SER A 158 15.35 -22.98 -10.27
N VAL A 159 16.68 -22.96 -10.35
CA VAL A 159 17.57 -23.70 -9.44
C VAL A 159 17.78 -22.96 -8.11
N LEU A 160 17.57 -21.65 -8.07
CA LEU A 160 17.81 -20.86 -6.85
C LEU A 160 16.84 -21.27 -5.73
N SER A 161 17.30 -21.22 -4.48
CA SER A 161 16.39 -21.26 -3.33
C SER A 161 15.49 -20.01 -3.27
N GLY A 162 14.46 -20.02 -2.43
CA GLY A 162 13.61 -18.84 -2.17
C GLY A 162 14.42 -17.59 -1.81
N GLY A 163 15.34 -17.73 -0.85
CA GLY A 163 16.19 -16.64 -0.39
C GLY A 163 17.24 -16.18 -1.41
N GLU A 164 17.83 -17.10 -2.17
CA GLU A 164 18.76 -16.71 -3.26
C GLU A 164 18.04 -15.97 -4.38
N ALA A 165 16.82 -16.37 -4.73
CA ALA A 165 16.00 -15.65 -5.71
C ALA A 165 15.61 -14.25 -5.20
N ALA A 166 15.25 -14.13 -3.92
CA ALA A 166 14.97 -12.82 -3.30
C ALA A 166 16.21 -11.91 -3.34
N ARG A 167 17.40 -12.44 -3.00
CA ARG A 167 18.67 -11.70 -3.11
C ARG A 167 19.03 -11.38 -4.57
N ALA A 168 18.73 -12.24 -5.54
CA ALA A 168 18.90 -11.94 -6.96
C ALA A 168 17.97 -10.80 -7.41
N GLY A 169 16.73 -10.73 -6.89
CA GLY A 169 15.82 -9.60 -7.07
C GLY A 169 16.39 -8.30 -6.50
N LEU A 170 16.96 -8.36 -5.29
CA LEU A 170 17.67 -7.23 -4.69
C LEU A 170 18.90 -6.82 -5.51
N ALA A 171 19.65 -7.78 -6.06
CA ALA A 171 20.77 -7.50 -6.96
C ALA A 171 20.30 -6.73 -8.20
N ALA A 172 19.20 -7.16 -8.84
CA ALA A 172 18.63 -6.46 -9.98
C ALA A 172 18.25 -5.01 -9.63
N LEU A 173 17.67 -4.79 -8.45
CA LEU A 173 17.34 -3.45 -7.97
C LEU A 173 18.60 -2.59 -7.80
N ILE A 174 19.63 -3.09 -7.10
CA ILE A 174 20.90 -2.39 -6.88
C ILE A 174 21.64 -2.10 -8.21
N LEU A 175 21.53 -3.00 -9.19
CA LEU A 175 22.16 -2.86 -10.49
C LEU A 175 21.42 -1.87 -11.40
N SER A 176 20.12 -1.67 -11.20
CA SER A 176 19.34 -0.80 -12.05
C SER A 176 19.69 0.69 -11.87
N ARG A 177 19.61 1.45 -12.96
CA ARG A 177 19.88 2.89 -13.01
C ARG A 177 18.66 3.62 -13.57
N PHE A 178 17.54 3.52 -12.87
CA PHE A 178 16.33 4.22 -13.24
C PHE A 178 16.32 5.63 -12.63
N ASP A 179 15.55 6.53 -13.22
CA ASP A 179 15.32 7.86 -12.65
C ASP A 179 14.18 7.83 -11.62
N VAL A 180 13.16 7.00 -11.88
CA VAL A 180 12.02 6.76 -10.99
C VAL A 180 11.86 5.27 -10.75
N TYR A 181 11.78 4.87 -9.49
CA TYR A 181 11.61 3.48 -9.07
C TYR A 181 10.19 3.22 -8.59
N LEU A 182 9.54 2.22 -9.16
CA LEU A 182 8.22 1.76 -8.77
C LEU A 182 8.35 0.35 -8.19
N LEU A 183 8.32 0.22 -6.87
CA LEU A 183 8.64 -1.04 -6.16
C LEU A 183 7.37 -1.67 -5.59
N ASP A 184 7.01 -2.87 -6.06
CA ASP A 184 5.81 -3.57 -5.59
C ASP A 184 6.20 -4.75 -4.68
N GLU A 185 5.98 -4.59 -3.37
CA GLU A 185 6.34 -5.53 -2.29
C GLU A 185 7.83 -5.98 -2.30
N PRO A 186 8.80 -5.04 -2.29
CA PRO A 186 10.22 -5.37 -2.39
C PRO A 186 10.78 -6.07 -1.14
N THR A 187 10.05 -6.03 -0.02
CA THR A 187 10.46 -6.59 1.28
C THR A 187 10.20 -8.09 1.41
N ASN A 188 9.40 -8.68 0.51
CA ASN A 188 9.02 -10.08 0.60
C ASN A 188 10.21 -11.04 0.43
N ASP A 189 10.21 -12.13 1.19
CA ASP A 189 11.20 -13.21 1.16
C ASP A 189 12.66 -12.82 1.47
N LEU A 190 12.90 -11.55 1.82
CA LEU A 190 14.21 -11.07 2.29
C LEU A 190 14.43 -11.46 3.75
N ASP A 191 15.67 -11.86 4.07
CA ASP A 191 16.13 -11.95 5.44
C ASP A 191 16.53 -10.57 5.99
N LEU A 192 16.90 -10.51 7.28
CA LEU A 192 17.24 -9.26 7.94
C LEU A 192 18.38 -8.49 7.25
N ASP A 193 19.38 -9.20 6.73
CA ASP A 193 20.49 -8.61 5.96
C ASP A 193 19.98 -8.06 4.62
N GLY A 194 19.14 -8.80 3.90
CA GLY A 194 18.48 -8.32 2.68
C GLY A 194 17.63 -7.07 2.91
N LEU A 195 16.84 -7.04 3.99
CA LEU A 195 16.03 -5.87 4.36
C LEU A 195 16.90 -4.65 4.67
N ALA A 196 17.98 -4.81 5.43
CA ALA A 196 18.90 -3.73 5.75
C ALA A 196 19.57 -3.15 4.49
N ARG A 197 19.91 -4.01 3.52
CA ARG A 197 20.46 -3.58 2.22
C ARG A 197 19.44 -2.86 1.36
N LEU A 198 18.20 -3.32 1.34
CA LEU A 198 17.10 -2.64 0.66
C LEU A 198 16.86 -1.26 1.28
N GLU A 199 16.85 -1.15 2.61
CA GLU A 199 16.73 0.13 3.34
C GLU A 199 17.87 1.08 2.96
N ASN A 200 19.12 0.60 2.93
CA ASN A 200 20.26 1.39 2.50
C ASN A 200 20.16 1.83 1.04
N PHE A 201 19.68 0.96 0.14
CA PHE A 201 19.46 1.31 -1.26
C PHE A 201 18.43 2.44 -1.39
N VAL A 202 17.27 2.29 -0.74
CA VAL A 202 16.18 3.28 -0.80
C VAL A 202 16.58 4.63 -0.20
N THR A 203 17.37 4.63 0.86
CA THR A 203 17.80 5.87 1.53
C THR A 203 18.99 6.55 0.88
N SER A 204 19.80 5.84 0.09
CA SER A 204 21.00 6.39 -0.56
C SER A 204 20.81 6.81 -2.01
N ILE A 205 19.74 6.35 -2.67
CA ILE A 205 19.50 6.65 -4.06
C ILE A 205 19.06 8.10 -4.27
N THR A 206 19.51 8.69 -5.38
CA THR A 206 19.15 10.07 -5.75
C THR A 206 17.85 10.16 -6.55
N GLY A 207 17.39 9.04 -7.11
CA GLY A 207 16.13 8.94 -7.83
C GLY A 207 14.93 8.98 -6.89
N SER A 208 13.75 9.26 -7.44
CA SER A 208 12.51 9.20 -6.67
C SER A 208 11.95 7.78 -6.63
N ILE A 209 11.28 7.43 -5.54
CA ILE A 209 10.72 6.10 -5.33
C ILE A 209 9.22 6.19 -5.04
N VAL A 210 8.44 5.30 -5.64
CA VAL A 210 7.08 4.96 -5.21
C VAL A 210 7.08 3.47 -4.86
N LEU A 211 6.77 3.14 -3.61
CA LEU A 211 6.85 1.76 -3.14
C LEU A 211 5.58 1.32 -2.42
N VAL A 212 5.24 0.05 -2.59
CA VAL A 212 4.20 -0.68 -1.87
C VAL A 212 4.91 -1.66 -0.95
N SER A 213 4.62 -1.63 0.35
CA SER A 213 5.12 -2.64 1.29
C SER A 213 4.15 -2.83 2.45
N HIS A 214 4.05 -4.07 2.92
CA HIS A 214 3.38 -4.37 4.19
C HIS A 214 4.28 -4.25 5.43
N ASP A 215 5.59 -4.05 5.26
CA ASP A 215 6.52 -3.85 6.38
C ASP A 215 6.47 -2.40 6.87
N ARG A 216 5.82 -2.22 8.03
CA ARG A 216 5.67 -0.90 8.67
C ARG A 216 7.00 -0.31 9.12
N THR A 217 7.95 -1.13 9.55
CA THR A 217 9.25 -0.63 10.03
C THR A 217 10.06 -0.10 8.86
N PHE A 218 10.04 -0.83 7.74
CA PHE A 218 10.65 -0.37 6.50
C PHE A 218 10.03 0.93 6.02
N LEU A 219 8.70 1.01 5.95
CA LEU A 219 7.99 2.23 5.58
C LEU A 219 8.35 3.41 6.48
N GLU A 220 8.33 3.21 7.80
CA GLU A 220 8.64 4.24 8.79
C GLU A 220 10.03 4.84 8.62
N ARG A 221 11.01 4.04 8.22
CA ARG A 221 12.40 4.48 8.06
C ARG A 221 12.72 5.09 6.71
N THR A 222 11.94 4.76 5.68
CA THR A 222 12.32 5.05 4.29
C THR A 222 11.47 6.12 3.63
N ILE A 223 10.18 6.22 3.96
CA ILE A 223 9.27 7.08 3.20
C ILE A 223 9.27 8.52 3.72
N THR A 224 9.15 9.43 2.77
CA THR A 224 8.99 10.88 2.98
C THR A 224 7.53 11.32 2.80
N HIS A 225 6.77 10.58 2.01
CA HIS A 225 5.38 10.86 1.65
C HIS A 225 4.56 9.57 1.70
N VAL A 226 3.27 9.72 1.92
CA VAL A 226 2.30 8.62 1.88
C VAL A 226 1.20 8.98 0.88
N VAL A 227 0.84 8.03 0.02
CA VAL A 227 -0.39 8.07 -0.74
C VAL A 227 -1.31 6.95 -0.26
N GLU A 228 -2.43 7.34 0.34
CA GLU A 228 -3.47 6.43 0.81
C GLU A 228 -4.56 6.28 -0.23
N LEU A 229 -4.79 5.04 -0.68
CA LEU A 229 -5.91 4.70 -1.56
C LEU A 229 -7.13 4.30 -0.72
N ASP A 230 -8.25 4.98 -0.96
CA ASP A 230 -9.52 4.70 -0.30
C ASP A 230 -10.20 3.48 -0.96
N GLU A 231 -10.51 2.46 -0.15
CA GLU A 231 -11.12 1.20 -0.60
C GLU A 231 -12.49 1.35 -1.27
N PHE A 232 -13.24 2.41 -0.95
CA PHE A 232 -14.63 2.56 -1.35
C PHE A 232 -14.82 3.67 -2.37
N LYS A 233 -14.03 4.74 -2.24
CA LYS A 233 -14.04 5.86 -3.18
C LYS A 233 -13.08 5.63 -4.35
N HIS A 234 -12.11 4.74 -4.21
CA HIS A 234 -11.03 4.52 -5.18
C HIS A 234 -10.18 5.78 -5.48
N THR A 235 -10.34 6.82 -4.66
CA THR A 235 -9.57 8.07 -4.71
C THR A 235 -8.29 7.95 -3.89
N ALA A 236 -7.32 8.83 -4.15
CA ALA A 236 -6.09 8.91 -3.39
C ALA A 236 -6.05 10.17 -2.49
N SER A 237 -5.47 10.04 -1.29
CA SER A 237 -5.10 11.15 -0.41
C SER A 237 -3.60 11.14 -0.17
N THR A 238 -2.96 12.31 -0.19
CA THR A 238 -1.49 12.43 -0.09
C THR A 238 -1.09 13.13 1.21
N PHE A 239 -0.06 12.63 1.86
CA PHE A 239 0.45 13.14 3.13
C PHE A 239 1.97 13.29 3.06
N ALA A 240 2.50 14.41 3.56
CA ALA A 240 3.93 14.66 3.64
C ALA A 240 4.46 14.46 5.08
N GLY A 241 5.77 14.31 5.23
CA GLY A 241 6.42 14.18 6.55
C GLY A 241 6.58 12.73 7.02
N GLY A 242 6.47 11.77 6.11
CA GLY A 242 6.72 10.35 6.36
C GLY A 242 5.60 9.62 7.11
N TRP A 243 5.90 8.40 7.54
CA TRP A 243 4.90 7.49 8.13
C TRP A 243 4.30 8.02 9.44
N THR A 244 5.12 8.56 10.35
CA THR A 244 4.67 9.02 11.66
C THR A 244 3.73 10.23 11.55
N ALA A 245 4.04 11.17 10.63
CA ALA A 245 3.18 12.32 10.35
C ALA A 245 1.83 11.86 9.80
N TYR A 246 1.83 10.95 8.84
CA TYR A 246 0.63 10.33 8.30
C TYR A 246 -0.25 9.67 9.38
N LEU A 247 0.32 8.86 10.28
CA LEU A 247 -0.45 8.25 11.38
C LEU A 247 -1.07 9.28 12.31
N THR A 248 -0.32 10.33 12.63
CA THR A 248 -0.76 11.41 13.51
C THR A 248 -1.91 12.18 12.88
N GLU A 249 -1.79 12.57 11.61
CA GLU A 249 -2.82 13.27 10.87
C GLU A 249 -4.08 12.41 10.72
N ARG A 250 -3.93 11.12 10.42
CA ARG A 250 -5.05 10.18 10.35
C ARG A 250 -5.74 10.00 11.69
N GLU A 251 -5.01 9.98 12.80
CA GLU A 251 -5.61 9.92 14.13
C GLU A 251 -6.38 11.19 14.48
N VAL A 252 -5.83 12.37 14.15
CA VAL A 252 -6.50 13.67 14.36
C VAL A 252 -7.78 13.75 13.53
N ALA A 253 -7.71 13.44 12.23
CA ALA A 253 -8.86 13.43 11.34
C ALA A 253 -9.94 12.46 11.84
N ARG A 254 -9.55 11.27 12.30
CA ARG A 254 -10.46 10.30 12.91
C ARG A 254 -11.14 10.86 14.16
N LYS A 255 -10.39 11.44 15.11
CA LYS A 255 -10.95 12.01 16.34
C LYS A 255 -11.94 13.14 16.02
N GLN A 256 -11.56 14.04 15.12
CA GLN A 256 -12.43 15.13 14.69
C GLN A 256 -13.73 14.61 14.07
N ALA A 257 -13.65 13.63 13.16
CA ALA A 257 -14.82 13.04 12.53
C ALA A 257 -15.76 12.36 13.56
N TRP A 258 -15.20 11.70 14.58
CA TRP A 258 -16.00 11.15 15.69
C TRP A 258 -16.66 12.22 16.53
N THR A 259 -15.93 13.29 16.90
CA THR A 259 -16.52 14.42 17.63
C THR A 259 -17.64 15.09 16.84
N ASP A 260 -17.43 15.34 15.55
CA ASP A 260 -18.45 15.95 14.68
C ASP A 260 -19.71 15.07 14.58
N PHE A 261 -19.52 13.74 14.50
CA PHE A 261 -20.62 12.79 14.47
C PHE A 261 -21.36 12.70 15.81
N GLU A 262 -20.65 12.65 16.94
CA GLU A 262 -21.25 12.63 18.28
C GLU A 262 -22.06 13.91 18.54
N GLU A 263 -21.53 15.07 18.14
CA GLU A 263 -22.27 16.33 18.21
C GLU A 263 -23.53 16.31 17.34
N TYR A 264 -23.42 15.82 16.11
CA TYR A 264 -24.55 15.68 15.20
C TYR A 264 -25.61 14.72 15.75
N ASP A 265 -25.21 13.55 16.23
CA ASP A 265 -26.11 12.52 16.76
C ASP A 265 -26.79 12.98 18.06
N SER A 266 -26.06 13.64 18.95
CA SER A 266 -26.60 14.26 20.16
C SER A 266 -27.64 15.34 19.82
N LYS A 267 -27.32 16.29 18.93
CA LYS A 267 -28.26 17.34 18.49
C LYS A 267 -29.51 16.74 17.84
N ARG A 268 -29.34 15.72 17.01
CA ARG A 268 -30.44 15.01 16.34
C ARG A 268 -31.32 14.27 17.36
N SER A 269 -30.72 13.54 18.29
CA SER A 269 -31.41 12.80 19.35
C SER A 269 -32.20 13.74 20.27
N ASP A 270 -31.62 14.87 20.64
CA ASP A 270 -32.30 15.91 21.45
C ASP A 270 -33.52 16.49 20.74
N LEU A 271 -33.40 16.83 19.45
CA LEU A 271 -34.53 17.32 18.66
C LEU A 271 -35.61 16.24 18.47
N ALA A 272 -35.21 15.00 18.20
CA ALA A 272 -36.13 13.87 18.08
C ALA A 272 -36.89 13.64 19.39
N GLY A 273 -36.19 13.63 20.53
CA GLY A 273 -36.80 13.47 21.85
C GLY A 273 -37.71 14.64 22.24
N ARG A 274 -37.36 15.89 21.86
CA ARG A 274 -38.24 17.06 22.03
C ARG A 274 -39.50 16.94 21.19
N SER A 275 -39.38 16.62 19.90
CA SER A 275 -40.53 16.44 19.00
C SER A 275 -41.47 15.34 19.52
N GLN A 276 -40.91 14.21 19.97
CA GLN A 276 -41.70 13.13 20.54
C GLN A 276 -42.48 13.56 21.80
N ARG A 277 -41.82 14.22 22.77
CA ARG A 277 -42.50 14.73 23.97
C ARG A 277 -43.60 15.74 23.63
N GLU A 278 -43.34 16.64 22.68
CA GLU A 278 -44.34 17.62 22.21
C GLU A 278 -45.57 16.94 21.59
N ARG A 279 -45.38 15.88 20.79
CA ARG A 279 -46.48 15.07 20.22
C ARG A 279 -47.24 14.27 21.27
N GLU A 280 -46.54 13.66 22.21
CA GLU A 280 -47.16 12.91 23.31
C GLU A 280 -48.03 13.83 24.18
N TRP A 281 -47.53 15.01 24.54
CA TRP A 281 -48.31 16.01 25.27
C TRP A 281 -49.48 16.55 24.47
N ALA A 282 -49.33 16.79 23.15
CA ALA A 282 -50.45 17.17 22.30
C ALA A 282 -51.54 16.08 22.29
N THR A 283 -51.16 14.81 22.16
CA THR A 283 -52.09 13.67 22.12
C THR A 283 -52.80 13.48 23.46
N GLN A 284 -52.07 13.53 24.58
CA GLN A 284 -52.65 13.46 25.92
C GLN A 284 -53.56 14.67 26.22
N GLY A 285 -53.18 15.86 25.77
CA GLY A 285 -53.98 17.10 25.87
C GLY A 285 -55.34 16.96 25.18
N VAL A 286 -55.34 16.46 23.93
CA VAL A 286 -56.58 16.17 23.17
C VAL A 286 -57.42 15.10 23.87
N SER A 287 -56.81 14.02 24.35
CA SER A 287 -57.50 12.94 25.06
C SER A 287 -58.17 13.42 26.36
N LYS A 288 -57.45 14.23 27.17
CA LYS A 288 -57.99 14.85 28.39
C LYS A 288 -59.05 15.90 28.08
N ALA A 289 -58.94 16.66 27.00
CA ALA A 289 -59.96 17.61 26.56
C ALA A 289 -61.24 16.91 26.06
N LYS A 290 -61.13 15.69 25.53
CA LYS A 290 -62.27 14.84 25.11
C LYS A 290 -62.96 14.14 26.29
N LYS A 291 -62.26 13.79 27.38
CA LYS A 291 -62.87 13.25 28.60
C LYS A 291 -63.66 14.37 29.33
N LYS A 292 -64.95 14.11 29.61
CA LYS A 292 -65.93 15.08 30.12
C LYS A 292 -65.38 15.95 31.27
N PRO A 293 -65.40 17.28 31.18
CA PRO A 293 -65.46 18.11 32.37
C PRO A 293 -66.87 17.98 32.98
N ASN A 294 -66.95 17.93 34.30
CA ASN A 294 -68.21 17.88 35.05
C ASN A 294 -69.01 19.21 34.94
N ASP A 295 -68.44 20.22 34.26
CA ASP A 295 -68.96 21.56 34.10
C ASP A 295 -68.89 21.94 32.61
N GLY A 296 -70.02 22.34 32.02
CA GLY A 296 -70.24 22.49 30.57
C GLY A 296 -69.52 23.66 29.89
N ASP A 297 -68.40 24.12 30.43
CA ASP A 297 -67.71 25.33 29.99
C ASP A 297 -66.97 25.13 28.64
N LYS A 298 -67.62 25.60 27.57
CA LYS A 298 -67.08 25.58 26.20
C LYS A 298 -65.77 26.36 26.07
N ILE A 299 -65.54 27.38 26.91
CA ILE A 299 -64.35 28.22 26.85
C ILE A 299 -63.11 27.41 27.24
N GLN A 300 -63.18 26.65 28.33
CA GLN A 300 -62.07 25.79 28.77
C GLN A 300 -61.74 24.69 27.75
N ARG A 301 -62.76 24.13 27.08
CA ARG A 301 -62.55 23.12 26.04
C ARG A 301 -61.82 23.70 24.82
N ASN A 302 -62.24 24.86 24.34
CA ASN A 302 -61.59 25.52 23.20
C ASN A 302 -60.15 25.92 23.53
N LEU A 303 -59.90 26.39 24.76
CA LEU A 303 -58.56 26.77 25.21
C LEU A 303 -57.61 25.56 25.27
N LYS A 304 -58.09 24.39 25.73
CA LYS A 304 -57.34 23.12 25.73
C LYS A 304 -57.10 22.55 24.32
N MET A 305 -58.03 22.76 23.40
CA MET A 305 -57.86 22.38 21.99
C MET A 305 -56.80 23.25 21.33
N ASN A 306 -56.89 24.58 21.47
CA ASN A 306 -55.90 25.52 20.94
C ASN A 306 -54.49 25.27 21.50
N SER A 307 -54.36 24.97 22.80
CA SER A 307 -53.04 24.63 23.37
C SER A 307 -52.46 23.34 22.79
N SER A 308 -53.31 22.36 22.46
CA SER A 308 -52.88 21.10 21.86
C SER A 308 -52.45 21.29 20.40
N GLU A 309 -53.17 22.11 19.63
CA GLU A 309 -52.77 22.50 18.27
C GLU A 309 -51.43 23.26 18.26
N GLN A 310 -51.22 24.17 19.21
CA GLN A 310 -49.94 24.86 19.36
C GLN A 310 -48.78 23.91 19.66
N LEU A 311 -49.00 22.86 20.47
CA LEU A 311 -48.00 21.83 20.75
C LEU A 311 -47.70 20.97 19.52
N ALA A 312 -48.72 20.58 18.75
CA ALA A 312 -48.52 19.88 17.48
C ALA A 312 -47.74 20.73 16.45
N GLY A 313 -48.04 22.03 16.39
CA GLY A 313 -47.29 22.98 15.56
C GLY A 313 -45.85 23.21 16.04
N LYS A 314 -45.56 23.07 17.33
CA LYS A 314 -44.18 23.06 17.87
C LYS A 314 -43.43 21.81 17.41
N ALA A 315 -44.03 20.63 17.57
CA ALA A 315 -43.42 19.38 17.12
C ALA A 315 -43.04 19.42 15.63
N ALA A 316 -43.95 19.88 14.76
CA ALA A 316 -43.68 20.02 13.33
C ALA A 316 -42.55 21.01 13.01
N ARG A 317 -42.34 22.05 13.82
CA ARG A 317 -41.19 22.96 13.68
C ARG A 317 -39.89 22.29 14.12
N THR A 318 -39.94 21.54 15.22
CA THR A 318 -38.82 20.75 15.73
C THR A 318 -38.37 19.70 14.70
N ASP A 319 -39.30 19.03 14.04
CA ASP A 319 -39.00 18.08 12.95
C ASP A 319 -38.29 18.76 11.78
N ARG A 320 -38.81 19.91 11.31
CA ARG A 320 -38.16 20.69 10.24
C ARG A 320 -36.76 21.19 10.64
N GLN A 321 -36.55 21.49 11.93
CA GLN A 321 -35.23 21.86 12.43
C GLN A 321 -34.27 20.67 12.37
N MET A 322 -34.73 19.47 12.72
CA MET A 322 -33.95 18.23 12.62
C MET A 322 -33.59 17.90 11.16
N GLU A 323 -34.52 18.06 10.22
CA GLU A 323 -34.29 17.85 8.78
C GLU A 323 -33.26 18.83 8.18
N ARG A 324 -33.11 20.02 8.77
CA ARG A 324 -32.15 21.04 8.34
C ARG A 324 -30.74 20.86 8.91
N LEU A 325 -30.53 19.90 9.81
CA LEU A 325 -29.19 19.59 10.30
C LEU A 325 -28.32 19.10 9.13
N VAL A 326 -27.11 19.65 9.03
CA VAL A 326 -26.09 19.12 8.11
C VAL A 326 -25.82 17.68 8.52
N LYS A 327 -26.13 16.74 7.62
CA LYS A 327 -25.95 15.31 7.88
C LYS A 327 -24.44 15.01 7.93
N VAL A 328 -23.97 14.56 9.08
CA VAL A 328 -22.63 14.03 9.25
C VAL A 328 -22.70 12.50 9.15
N GLU A 329 -21.89 11.91 8.28
CA GLU A 329 -21.81 10.45 8.17
C GLU A 329 -21.07 9.87 9.37
N LYS A 330 -21.54 8.71 9.88
CA LYS A 330 -20.86 8.01 10.96
C LYS A 330 -19.47 7.59 10.48
N PRO A 331 -18.38 7.99 11.18
CA PRO A 331 -17.05 7.51 10.87
C PRO A 331 -17.00 5.98 10.97
N ARG A 332 -16.26 5.34 10.07
CA ARG A 332 -16.16 3.89 10.08
C ARG A 332 -15.28 3.43 11.25
N GLU A 333 -15.72 2.36 11.89
CA GLU A 333 -14.90 1.65 12.87
C GLU A 333 -13.86 0.82 12.10
N ALA A 334 -12.60 0.91 12.52
CA ALA A 334 -11.56 0.08 11.93
C ALA A 334 -11.87 -1.38 12.25
N TRP A 335 -11.66 -2.27 11.28
CA TRP A 335 -11.76 -3.70 11.53
C TRP A 335 -10.74 -4.09 12.61
N GLU A 336 -11.19 -4.78 13.65
CA GLU A 336 -10.31 -5.34 14.68
C GLU A 336 -10.12 -6.83 14.45
N LEU A 337 -8.90 -7.24 14.10
CA LEU A 337 -8.55 -8.66 14.05
C LEU A 337 -8.55 -9.23 15.47
N ARG A 338 -9.57 -10.00 15.80
CA ARG A 338 -9.61 -10.78 17.05
C ARG A 338 -9.23 -12.22 16.73
N LEU A 339 -7.94 -12.51 16.83
CA LEU A 339 -7.42 -13.87 16.72
C LEU A 339 -7.22 -14.45 18.13
N GLU A 340 -7.95 -15.52 18.41
CA GLU A 340 -7.69 -16.37 19.56
C GLU A 340 -7.09 -17.68 19.05
N ILE A 341 -5.85 -17.93 19.42
CA ILE A 341 -5.21 -19.23 19.16
C ILE A 341 -5.49 -20.10 20.39
N PRO A 342 -6.30 -21.15 20.27
CA PRO A 342 -6.60 -22.00 21.41
C PRO A 342 -5.32 -22.63 21.93
N LEU A 343 -5.01 -22.37 23.20
CA LEU A 343 -3.89 -23.02 23.86
C LEU A 343 -4.27 -24.47 24.13
N ALA A 344 -3.41 -25.40 23.71
CA ALA A 344 -3.54 -26.79 24.13
C ALA A 344 -3.44 -26.89 25.67
N ALA A 345 -4.01 -27.94 26.25
CA ALA A 345 -3.90 -28.20 27.68
C ALA A 345 -2.41 -28.18 28.11
N ARG A 346 -2.14 -27.60 29.28
CA ARG A 346 -0.77 -27.48 29.81
C ARG A 346 -0.09 -28.84 29.83
N GLY A 347 1.05 -28.95 29.15
CA GLY A 347 1.95 -30.10 29.21
C GLY A 347 2.85 -30.07 30.45
N GLY A 348 3.98 -30.78 30.39
CA GLY A 348 5.05 -30.66 31.39
C GLY A 348 5.80 -29.32 31.30
N ASP A 349 6.63 -29.02 32.30
CA ASP A 349 7.43 -27.78 32.35
C ASP A 349 8.50 -27.72 31.24
N VAL A 350 8.98 -28.88 30.76
CA VAL A 350 9.82 -29.01 29.56
C VAL A 350 8.96 -29.57 28.44
N VAL A 351 8.89 -28.85 27.33
CA VAL A 351 8.09 -29.19 26.15
C VAL A 351 8.93 -29.95 25.13
N ALA A 352 10.16 -29.50 24.88
CA ALA A 352 11.08 -30.15 23.95
C ALA A 352 12.54 -29.96 24.40
N ARG A 353 13.41 -30.91 24.06
CA ARG A 353 14.85 -30.82 24.29
C ARG A 353 15.62 -31.41 23.12
N LEU A 354 16.61 -30.68 22.64
CA LEU A 354 17.67 -31.12 21.74
C LEU A 354 18.95 -31.26 22.57
N ALA A 355 19.65 -32.39 22.41
CA ALA A 355 20.93 -32.66 23.06
C ALA A 355 21.88 -33.24 22.02
N GLY A 356 22.96 -32.53 21.72
CA GLY A 356 23.91 -32.85 20.66
C GLY A 356 23.24 -33.08 19.30
N ALA A 357 22.15 -32.38 19.00
CA ALA A 357 21.39 -32.63 17.79
C ALA A 357 22.17 -32.15 16.55
N GLU A 358 22.44 -33.06 15.63
CA GLU A 358 23.11 -32.80 14.37
C GLU A 358 22.25 -33.30 13.21
N VAL A 359 22.22 -32.52 12.12
CA VAL A 359 21.51 -32.85 10.89
C VAL A 359 22.44 -32.60 9.71
N ASP A 360 22.66 -33.65 8.92
CA ASP A 360 23.44 -33.62 7.69
C ASP A 360 22.53 -33.77 6.47
N TYR A 361 22.67 -32.83 5.53
CA TYR A 361 22.18 -32.90 4.16
C TYR A 361 23.36 -32.82 3.19
N ASP A 362 23.17 -33.26 1.95
CA ASP A 362 24.23 -33.34 0.92
C ASP A 362 25.10 -32.07 0.79
N SER A 363 24.54 -30.89 1.06
CA SER A 363 25.27 -29.61 0.97
C SER A 363 25.27 -28.78 2.27
N PHE A 364 24.77 -29.31 3.39
CA PHE A 364 24.52 -28.52 4.59
C PHE A 364 24.58 -29.37 5.87
N HIS A 365 25.34 -28.92 6.86
CA HIS A 365 25.40 -29.50 8.21
C HIS A 365 24.87 -28.49 9.22
N LEU A 366 23.98 -28.94 10.10
CA LEU A 366 23.42 -28.18 11.21
C LEU A 366 23.65 -28.91 12.52
N GLY A 367 24.51 -28.36 13.37
CA GLY A 367 24.74 -28.87 14.73
C GLY A 367 26.20 -28.78 15.17
N PRO A 368 26.51 -29.29 16.37
CA PRO A 368 25.57 -29.82 17.38
C PRO A 368 24.72 -28.73 18.04
N ILE A 369 23.42 -28.99 18.23
CA ILE A 369 22.48 -28.09 18.93
C ILE A 369 22.12 -28.64 20.32
N GLU A 370 22.31 -27.80 21.33
CA GLU A 370 21.78 -27.95 22.68
C GLU A 370 20.67 -26.91 22.91
N LEU A 371 19.43 -27.36 23.06
CA LEU A 371 18.29 -26.47 23.24
C LEU A 371 17.26 -27.12 24.15
N GLN A 372 16.72 -26.37 25.12
CA GLN A 372 15.54 -26.79 25.89
C GLN A 372 14.45 -25.74 25.71
N VAL A 373 13.25 -26.19 25.35
CA VAL A 373 12.05 -25.36 25.23
C VAL A 373 11.12 -25.69 26.38
N SER A 374 10.83 -24.71 27.22
CA SER A 374 9.95 -24.83 28.37
C SER A 374 8.55 -24.27 28.10
N PHE A 375 7.58 -24.67 28.92
CA PHE A 375 6.20 -24.22 28.78
C PHE A 375 6.10 -22.69 28.97
N GLY A 376 5.54 -22.00 27.97
CA GLY A 376 5.38 -20.55 27.97
C GLY A 376 6.54 -19.79 27.34
N ASP A 377 7.62 -20.47 26.94
CA ASP A 377 8.73 -19.82 26.25
C ASP A 377 8.27 -19.22 24.91
N ARG A 378 8.83 -18.04 24.60
CA ARG A 378 8.70 -17.38 23.30
C ARG A 378 10.08 -17.29 22.69
N ILE A 379 10.38 -18.23 21.80
CA ILE A 379 11.70 -18.35 21.17
C ILE A 379 11.61 -17.82 19.75
N ALA A 380 12.51 -16.89 19.41
CA ALA A 380 12.69 -16.43 18.04
C ALA A 380 13.87 -17.17 17.42
N ILE A 381 13.64 -17.86 16.29
CA ILE A 381 14.69 -18.49 15.49
C ILE A 381 15.08 -17.51 14.39
N VAL A 382 16.31 -17.00 14.45
CA VAL A 382 16.83 -15.98 13.52
C VAL A 382 18.10 -16.49 12.82
N GLY A 383 18.34 -15.99 11.61
CA GLY A 383 19.49 -16.38 10.78
C GLY A 383 19.25 -16.07 9.31
N HIS A 384 20.33 -16.14 8.51
CA HIS A 384 20.28 -15.93 7.06
C HIS A 384 19.41 -16.98 6.36
N ASN A 385 18.91 -16.67 5.16
CA ASN A 385 18.25 -17.67 4.34
C ASN A 385 19.23 -18.81 3.99
N GLY A 386 18.77 -20.06 4.09
CA GLY A 386 19.62 -21.25 3.94
C GLY A 386 20.38 -21.67 5.20
N SER A 387 20.25 -20.99 6.34
CA SER A 387 20.92 -21.38 7.60
C SER A 387 20.29 -22.57 8.34
N GLY A 388 19.32 -23.28 7.73
CA GLY A 388 18.62 -24.40 8.36
C GLY A 388 17.52 -24.01 9.36
N LYS A 389 16.94 -22.80 9.30
CA LYS A 389 15.88 -22.37 10.26
C LYS A 389 14.61 -23.23 10.21
N SER A 390 14.29 -23.79 9.04
CA SER A 390 13.11 -24.64 8.81
C SER A 390 13.44 -26.13 8.92
N THR A 391 14.73 -26.46 9.00
CA THR A 391 15.27 -27.80 9.21
C THR A 391 15.23 -28.10 10.70
#